data_AF-A0A8H1LHJ5-F1
#
_entry.id   AF-A0A8H1LHJ5-F1
#
_cell.length_a   1.000
_cell.length_b   1.000
_cell.length_c   1.000
_cell.angle_alpha   90.00
_cell.angle_beta   90.00
_cell.angle_gamma   90.00
#
_symmetry.space_group_name_H-M   'P 1'
#
loop_
_entity.id
_entity.type
_entity.pdbx_description
1 polymer ?
#
loop_
_entity_poly.entity_id
_entity_poly.type
_entity_poly.pdbx_seq_one_letter_code
_entity_poly.pdbx_strand_id
1 'polypeptide(L)'
;MGGLWWWVRARSEREIRETFAWVEVITDPDIVARRSQDEGLEEVDIDGPHMPTGLDDLRAERDAQRECEGFGALAEREVVFLRRRWDEEDDDPVVYLMELDADGRRIRQVELAEDGTAVRSGPDDWPFNPPVVDLFDPALLSQEISRSEFEKHWATARQADAGS
;
A
#
# COMPACT_ATOMS: atom_id res chain seq x y z
N MET A 1 8.62 6.08 10.99
CA MET A 1 9.17 5.03 10.11
C MET A 1 9.90 5.71 8.96
N GLY A 2 11.20 5.43 8.80
CA GLY A 2 12.00 6.00 7.71
C GLY A 2 11.89 5.10 6.48
N GLY A 3 11.43 5.66 5.37
CA GLY A 3 11.55 5.02 4.06
C GLY A 3 12.90 5.33 3.43
N LEU A 4 13.41 4.42 2.60
CA LEU A 4 14.54 4.70 1.72
C LEU A 4 14.02 5.41 0.45
N TRP A 5 14.84 6.28 -0.11
CA TRP A 5 14.48 7.14 -1.23
C TRP A 5 15.55 7.09 -2.31
N TRP A 6 15.13 7.05 -3.56
CA TRP A 6 16.00 7.06 -4.73
C TRP A 6 15.40 7.93 -5.83
N TRP A 7 16.25 8.54 -6.64
CA TRP A 7 15.84 9.06 -7.94
C TRP A 7 15.86 7.93 -8.95
N VAL A 8 14.71 7.53 -9.49
CA VAL A 8 14.64 6.45 -10.47
C VAL A 8 14.44 7.02 -11.85
N ARG A 9 15.39 6.77 -12.75
CA ARG A 9 15.25 7.05 -14.17
C ARG A 9 14.50 5.90 -14.84
N ALA A 10 13.29 6.20 -15.29
CA ALA A 10 12.38 5.27 -15.95
C ALA A 10 11.58 6.00 -17.04
N ARG A 11 10.92 5.24 -17.90
CA ARG A 11 10.04 5.72 -18.98
C ARG A 11 8.67 6.18 -18.46
N SER A 12 8.22 5.64 -17.33
CA SER A 12 6.95 6.00 -16.69
C SER A 12 6.89 5.58 -15.23
N GLU A 13 5.95 6.16 -14.48
CA GLU A 13 5.61 5.74 -13.12
C GLU A 13 5.18 4.27 -13.05
N ARG A 14 4.40 3.84 -14.05
CA ARG A 14 3.91 2.46 -14.16
C ARG A 14 5.07 1.46 -14.25
N GLU A 15 6.08 1.79 -15.04
CA GLU A 15 7.26 0.93 -15.17
C GLU A 15 7.96 0.72 -13.83
N ILE A 16 8.06 1.76 -13.00
CA ILE A 16 8.66 1.67 -11.66
C ILE A 16 7.84 0.71 -10.79
N ARG A 17 6.50 0.84 -10.76
CA ARG A 17 5.63 -0.03 -9.95
C ARG A 17 5.59 -1.47 -10.45
N GLU A 18 5.71 -1.68 -11.76
CA GLU A 18 5.83 -3.02 -12.36
C GLU A 18 7.21 -3.65 -12.17
N THR A 19 8.24 -2.87 -11.81
CA THR A 19 9.61 -3.35 -11.63
C THR A 19 9.98 -3.56 -10.16
N PHE A 20 9.44 -2.76 -9.24
CA PHE A 20 9.73 -2.85 -7.81
C PHE A 20 8.44 -3.07 -7.02
N ALA A 21 8.47 -4.01 -6.06
CA ALA A 21 7.39 -4.23 -5.10
C ALA A 21 7.41 -3.15 -4.02
N TRP A 22 6.27 -2.89 -3.39
CA TRP A 22 6.17 -2.02 -2.21
C TRP A 22 6.76 -0.60 -2.35
N VAL A 23 6.80 -0.05 -3.57
CA VAL A 23 7.27 1.31 -3.83
C VAL A 23 6.12 2.30 -3.96
N GLU A 24 6.33 3.49 -3.40
CA GLU A 24 5.54 4.67 -3.65
C GLU A 24 6.27 5.54 -4.69
N VAL A 25 5.62 5.83 -5.82
CA VAL A 25 6.18 6.72 -6.84
C VAL A 25 5.68 8.13 -6.60
N ILE A 26 6.59 9.06 -6.34
CA ILE A 26 6.26 10.47 -6.13
C ILE A 26 6.55 11.25 -7.41
N THR A 27 5.50 11.80 -8.02
CA THR A 27 5.61 12.66 -9.21
C THR A 27 5.03 14.05 -9.05
N ASP A 28 4.52 14.37 -7.86
CA ASP A 28 4.11 15.73 -7.52
C ASP A 28 5.30 16.70 -7.74
N PRO A 29 5.16 17.71 -8.61
CA PRO A 29 6.28 18.57 -9.00
C PRO A 29 6.81 19.40 -7.84
N ASP A 30 5.97 19.77 -6.87
CA ASP A 30 6.39 20.54 -5.70
C ASP A 30 7.19 19.66 -4.74
N ILE A 31 6.76 18.40 -4.55
CA ILE A 31 7.53 17.43 -3.74
C ILE A 31 8.85 17.11 -4.43
N VAL A 32 8.85 16.86 -5.74
CA VAL A 32 10.05 16.56 -6.53
C VAL A 32 11.03 17.74 -6.48
N ALA A 33 10.56 18.98 -6.69
CA ALA A 33 11.41 20.17 -6.64
C ALA A 33 12.02 20.42 -5.26
N ARG A 34 11.27 20.11 -4.19
CA ARG A 34 11.80 20.17 -2.82
C ARG A 34 12.87 19.11 -2.60
N ARG A 35 12.64 17.88 -3.07
CA ARG A 35 13.59 16.76 -2.92
C ARG A 35 14.81 16.88 -3.79
N SER A 36 14.76 17.59 -4.92
CA SER A 36 15.93 17.77 -5.78
C SER A 36 17.04 18.61 -5.12
N GLN A 37 16.73 19.25 -4.00
CA GLN A 37 17.71 19.96 -3.17
C GLN A 37 18.41 19.05 -2.14
N ASP A 38 17.94 17.81 -1.95
CA ASP A 38 18.56 16.83 -1.06
C ASP A 38 19.78 16.19 -1.77
N GLU A 39 20.99 16.65 -1.46
CA GLU A 39 22.26 16.18 -2.08
C GLU A 39 22.61 14.70 -1.84
N GLY A 40 21.80 13.95 -1.09
CA GLY A 40 22.08 12.59 -0.63
C GLY A 40 21.29 11.47 -1.31
N LEU A 41 20.40 11.79 -2.26
CA LEU A 41 19.60 10.76 -2.95
C LEU A 41 20.36 10.18 -4.13
N GLU A 42 20.54 8.86 -4.12
CA GLU A 42 21.16 8.12 -5.21
C GLU A 42 20.25 8.10 -6.45
N GLU A 43 20.82 8.33 -7.63
CA GLU A 43 20.14 8.17 -8.92
C GLU A 43 20.38 6.76 -9.47
N VAL A 44 19.29 6.07 -9.79
CA VAL A 44 19.26 4.68 -10.23
C VAL A 44 18.63 4.60 -11.62
N ASP A 45 19.30 3.91 -12.52
CA ASP A 45 18.73 3.52 -13.81
C ASP A 45 17.91 2.24 -13.63
N ILE A 46 16.63 2.24 -14.00
CA ILE A 46 15.75 1.08 -13.82
C ILE A 46 16.21 -0.15 -14.62
N ASP A 47 16.83 0.09 -15.77
CA ASP A 47 17.41 -0.95 -16.63
C ASP A 47 18.84 -1.32 -16.22
N GLY A 48 19.35 -0.75 -15.12
CA GLY A 48 20.67 -1.01 -14.59
C GLY A 48 20.87 -2.49 -14.24
N PRO A 49 22.09 -3.03 -14.44
CA PRO A 49 22.40 -4.43 -14.12
C PRO A 49 22.46 -4.70 -12.61
N HIS A 50 22.60 -3.65 -11.80
CA HIS A 50 22.68 -3.73 -10.34
C HIS A 50 21.78 -2.67 -9.72
N MET A 51 21.00 -3.07 -8.72
CA MET A 51 20.18 -2.18 -7.90
C MET A 51 20.88 -1.93 -6.56
N PRO A 52 20.70 -0.76 -5.95
CA PRO A 52 21.19 -0.51 -4.60
C PRO A 52 20.45 -1.37 -3.58
N THR A 53 21.08 -1.60 -2.44
CA THR A 53 20.51 -2.39 -1.34
C THR A 53 19.14 -1.86 -0.93
N GLY A 54 18.16 -2.75 -0.86
CA GLY A 54 16.76 -2.45 -0.61
C GLY A 54 15.94 -2.45 -1.89
N LEU A 55 16.40 -1.79 -2.97
CA LEU A 55 15.71 -1.87 -4.28
C LEU A 55 15.94 -3.21 -4.98
N ASP A 56 17.06 -3.88 -4.71
CA ASP A 56 17.36 -5.22 -5.20
C ASP A 56 16.36 -6.26 -4.69
N ASP A 57 16.07 -6.26 -3.40
CA ASP A 57 15.09 -7.16 -2.78
C ASP A 57 13.67 -6.88 -3.32
N LEU A 58 13.28 -5.60 -3.41
CA LEU A 58 11.97 -5.20 -3.96
C LEU A 58 11.82 -5.57 -5.44
N ARG A 59 12.91 -5.51 -6.21
CA ARG A 59 12.92 -5.97 -7.61
C ARG A 59 12.75 -7.48 -7.69
N ALA A 60 13.50 -8.24 -6.88
CA ALA A 60 13.42 -9.69 -6.85
C ALA A 60 12.02 -10.18 -6.43
N GLU A 61 11.41 -9.54 -5.43
CA GLU A 61 10.03 -9.82 -5.01
C GLU A 61 9.05 -9.57 -6.16
N ARG A 62 9.17 -8.42 -6.84
CA ARG A 62 8.29 -8.09 -7.96
C ARG A 62 8.46 -9.06 -9.13
N ASP A 63 9.68 -9.44 -9.48
CA ASP A 63 9.95 -10.40 -10.54
C ASP A 63 9.27 -11.75 -10.24
N ALA A 64 9.29 -12.21 -8.99
CA ALA A 64 8.58 -13.43 -8.58
C ALA A 64 7.06 -13.28 -8.71
N GLN A 65 6.49 -12.13 -8.34
CA GLN A 65 5.06 -11.87 -8.46
C GLN A 65 4.58 -11.77 -9.91
N ARG A 66 5.40 -11.23 -10.81
CA ARG A 66 5.06 -11.06 -12.24
C ARG A 66 4.78 -12.37 -12.97
N GLU A 67 5.36 -13.46 -12.50
CA GLU A 67 5.14 -14.80 -13.07
C GLU A 67 3.85 -15.46 -12.54
N CYS A 68 3.23 -14.91 -11.50
CA CYS A 68 2.02 -15.45 -10.91
C CYS A 68 0.76 -15.03 -11.68
N GLU A 69 -0.21 -15.93 -11.76
CA GLU A 69 -1.55 -15.59 -12.22
C GLU A 69 -2.17 -14.53 -11.30
N GLY A 70 -2.77 -13.50 -11.89
CA GLY A 70 -3.40 -12.41 -11.16
C GLY A 70 -2.48 -11.23 -10.82
N PHE A 71 -1.22 -11.25 -11.27
CA PHE A 71 -0.32 -10.09 -11.14
C PHE A 71 -0.98 -8.82 -11.68
N GLY A 72 -0.97 -7.74 -10.89
CA GLY A 72 -1.52 -6.45 -11.33
C GLY A 72 -3.05 -6.42 -11.50
N ALA A 73 -3.78 -7.48 -11.15
CA ALA A 73 -5.22 -7.56 -11.40
C ALA A 73 -6.04 -6.48 -10.67
N LEU A 74 -5.51 -5.94 -9.57
CA LEU A 74 -6.14 -4.86 -8.80
C LEU A 74 -5.51 -3.48 -9.07
N ALA A 75 -4.35 -3.41 -9.74
CA ALA A 75 -3.54 -2.20 -9.86
C ALA A 75 -4.17 -1.09 -10.73
N GLU A 76 -5.10 -1.42 -11.62
CA GLU A 76 -5.78 -0.44 -12.49
C GLU A 76 -7.12 0.05 -11.91
N ARG A 77 -7.47 -0.37 -10.69
CA ARG A 77 -8.77 -0.04 -10.08
C ARG A 77 -8.65 1.24 -9.28
N GLU A 78 -9.63 2.14 -9.46
CA GLU A 78 -9.72 3.38 -8.69
C GLU A 78 -9.98 3.13 -7.20
N VAL A 79 -10.76 2.09 -6.89
CA VAL A 79 -11.10 1.69 -5.52
C VAL A 79 -11.08 0.18 -5.40
N VAL A 80 -10.46 -0.32 -4.34
CA VAL A 80 -10.36 -1.73 -3.99
C VAL A 80 -10.83 -1.95 -2.55
N PHE A 81 -11.58 -3.03 -2.31
CA PHE A 81 -12.01 -3.41 -0.97
C PHE A 81 -11.36 -4.73 -0.57
N LEU A 82 -10.60 -4.73 0.52
CA LEU A 82 -9.86 -5.91 0.99
C LEU A 82 -10.26 -6.31 2.40
N ARG A 83 -10.12 -7.61 2.70
CA ARG A 83 -10.15 -8.20 4.04
C ARG A 83 -8.80 -8.85 4.32
N ARG A 84 -8.06 -8.30 5.29
CA ARG A 84 -6.75 -8.80 5.69
C ARG A 84 -6.71 -9.12 7.18
N ARG A 85 -6.12 -10.25 7.54
CA ARG A 85 -5.70 -10.51 8.91
C ARG A 85 -4.33 -9.87 9.09
N TRP A 86 -4.18 -9.03 10.10
CA TRP A 86 -2.87 -8.57 10.53
C TRP A 86 -2.50 -9.40 11.75
N ASP A 87 -1.42 -10.16 11.62
CA ASP A 87 -0.85 -10.95 12.71
C ASP A 87 0.46 -10.25 13.06
N GLU A 88 0.38 -9.19 13.87
CA GLU A 88 1.56 -8.70 14.58
C GLU A 88 1.74 -9.64 15.78
N GLU A 89 2.92 -10.27 15.90
CA GLU A 89 3.20 -11.40 16.83
C GLU A 89 2.81 -11.16 18.30
N ASP A 90 2.57 -9.90 18.72
CA ASP A 90 2.30 -9.50 20.09
C ASP A 90 0.87 -8.96 20.36
N ASP A 91 0.01 -8.85 19.34
CA ASP A 91 -1.37 -8.34 19.48
C ASP A 91 -2.43 -9.43 19.19
N ASP A 92 -3.63 -9.27 19.77
CA ASP A 92 -4.76 -10.14 19.45
C ASP A 92 -5.06 -10.05 17.94
N PRO A 93 -5.34 -11.17 17.26
CA PRO A 93 -5.48 -11.18 15.81
C PRO A 93 -6.69 -10.35 15.36
N VAL A 94 -6.43 -9.20 14.72
CA VAL A 94 -7.46 -8.31 14.18
C VAL A 94 -7.62 -8.55 12.68
N VAL A 95 -8.89 -8.55 12.24
CA VAL A 95 -9.23 -8.52 10.82
C VAL A 95 -9.54 -7.10 10.38
N TYR A 96 -8.78 -6.61 9.42
CA TYR A 96 -8.94 -5.30 8.80
C TYR A 96 -9.75 -5.44 7.52
N LEU A 97 -10.86 -4.72 7.45
CA LEU A 97 -11.54 -4.42 6.19
C LEU A 97 -11.08 -3.04 5.74
N MET A 98 -10.61 -2.91 4.50
CA MET A 98 -10.06 -1.66 3.99
C MET A 98 -10.73 -1.29 2.67
N GLU A 99 -11.11 -0.04 2.54
CA GLU A 99 -11.34 0.61 1.25
C GLU A 99 -10.05 1.36 0.90
N LEU A 100 -9.48 1.06 -0.26
CA LEU A 100 -8.20 1.57 -0.72
C LEU A 100 -8.38 2.40 -1.99
N ASP A 101 -7.57 3.44 -2.15
CA ASP A 101 -7.42 4.14 -3.42
C ASP A 101 -6.51 3.38 -4.40
N ALA A 102 -6.35 3.92 -5.62
CA ALA A 102 -5.50 3.37 -6.67
C ALA A 102 -4.01 3.27 -6.29
N ASP A 103 -3.57 3.98 -5.26
CA ASP A 103 -2.20 3.90 -4.77
C ASP A 103 -2.02 2.90 -3.62
N GLY A 104 -3.10 2.27 -3.17
CA GLY A 104 -3.09 1.33 -2.05
C GLY A 104 -3.07 2.02 -0.69
N ARG A 105 -3.47 3.30 -0.62
CA ARG A 105 -3.69 4.01 0.65
C ARG A 105 -5.10 3.77 1.14
N ARG A 106 -5.28 3.84 2.46
CA ARG A 106 -6.61 3.71 3.05
C ARG A 106 -7.44 4.95 2.76
N ILE A 107 -8.67 4.73 2.30
CA ILE A 107 -9.76 5.72 2.30
C ILE A 107 -10.59 5.53 3.57
N ARG A 108 -10.94 4.29 3.89
CA ARG A 108 -11.68 3.90 5.10
C ARG A 108 -11.18 2.54 5.60
N GLN A 109 -11.26 2.32 6.90
CA GLN A 109 -10.90 1.05 7.53
C GLN A 109 -11.95 0.63 8.56
N VAL A 110 -12.19 -0.67 8.68
CA VAL A 110 -12.91 -1.29 9.80
C VAL A 110 -12.02 -2.37 10.40
N GLU A 111 -11.76 -2.26 11.70
CA GLU A 111 -11.08 -3.26 12.51
C GLU A 111 -12.13 -4.15 13.16
N LEU A 112 -12.01 -5.46 12.94
CA LEU A 112 -12.87 -6.47 13.53
C LEU A 112 -12.06 -7.28 14.54
N ALA A 113 -12.38 -7.11 15.82
CA ALA A 113 -11.80 -7.90 16.89
C ALA A 113 -12.49 -9.26 17.01
N GLU A 114 -11.82 -10.23 17.63
CA GLU A 114 -12.36 -11.57 17.84
C GLU A 114 -13.62 -11.60 18.72
N ASP A 115 -13.76 -10.62 19.62
CA ASP A 115 -14.93 -10.47 20.49
C ASP A 115 -16.19 -9.96 19.76
N GLY A 116 -16.08 -9.72 18.44
CA GLY A 116 -17.15 -9.23 17.59
C GLY A 116 -17.33 -7.71 17.63
N THR A 117 -16.48 -6.99 18.37
CA THR A 117 -16.45 -5.52 18.29
C THR A 117 -15.84 -5.07 16.98
N ALA A 118 -16.37 -3.96 16.45
CA ALA A 118 -15.94 -3.39 15.19
C ALA A 118 -15.69 -1.89 15.34
N VAL A 119 -14.50 -1.42 14.97
CA VAL A 119 -14.11 -0.01 15.02
C VAL A 119 -13.85 0.49 13.62
N ARG A 120 -14.37 1.67 13.27
CA ARG A 120 -14.10 2.28 11.98
C ARG A 120 -13.24 3.52 12.12
N SER A 121 -12.33 3.71 11.17
CA SER A 121 -11.47 4.88 11.07
C SER A 121 -11.38 5.38 9.63
N GLY A 122 -11.13 6.68 9.48
CA GLY A 122 -10.94 7.37 8.21
C GLY A 122 -9.71 8.29 8.24
N PRO A 123 -9.51 9.11 7.20
CA PRO A 123 -8.30 9.91 7.03
C PRO A 123 -8.04 10.89 8.19
N ASP A 124 -9.11 11.40 8.81
CA ASP A 124 -9.03 12.31 9.95
C ASP A 124 -8.54 11.61 11.24
N ASP A 125 -8.62 10.28 11.31
CA ASP A 125 -8.20 9.47 12.46
C ASP A 125 -6.71 9.03 12.35
N TRP A 126 -6.05 9.29 11.21
CA TRP A 126 -4.68 8.82 10.96
C TRP A 126 -3.68 9.98 10.88
N PRO A 127 -2.65 10.03 11.74
CA PRO A 127 -1.63 11.07 11.66
C PRO A 127 -0.77 10.95 10.39
N PHE A 128 -0.70 9.77 9.78
CA PHE A 128 0.01 9.50 8.54
C PHE A 128 -0.65 8.34 7.79
N ASN A 129 -0.81 8.46 6.46
CA ASN A 129 -1.49 7.46 5.64
C ASN A 129 -0.65 7.09 4.39
N PRO A 130 0.45 6.34 4.57
CA PRO A 130 1.24 5.83 3.45
C PRO A 130 0.44 4.76 2.69
N PRO A 131 0.87 4.36 1.49
CA PRO A 131 0.42 3.13 0.88
C PRO A 131 0.69 1.98 1.86
N VAL A 132 -0.32 1.15 2.11
CA VAL A 132 -0.22 -0.01 3.02
C VAL A 132 -0.49 -1.33 2.33
N VAL A 133 -0.82 -1.27 1.04
CA VAL A 133 -1.06 -2.41 0.18
C VAL A 133 -0.43 -2.15 -1.18
N ASP A 134 0.32 -3.12 -1.68
CA ASP A 134 0.82 -3.13 -3.06
C ASP A 134 -0.21 -3.79 -3.99
N LEU A 135 -1.00 -3.01 -4.73
CA LEU A 135 -2.08 -3.53 -5.59
C LEU A 135 -1.62 -4.39 -6.78
N PHE A 136 -0.31 -4.48 -7.02
CA PHE A 136 0.24 -5.42 -7.99
C PHE A 136 0.43 -6.83 -7.43
N ASP A 137 0.38 -7.01 -6.11
CA ASP A 137 0.53 -8.31 -5.45
C ASP A 137 -0.64 -9.26 -5.82
N PRO A 138 -0.36 -10.37 -6.52
CA PRO A 138 -1.38 -11.35 -6.94
C PRO A 138 -2.08 -12.01 -5.74
N ALA A 139 -1.45 -12.09 -4.56
CA ALA A 139 -2.02 -12.71 -3.38
C ALA A 139 -3.28 -11.98 -2.87
N LEU A 140 -3.41 -10.69 -3.21
CA LEU A 140 -4.54 -9.85 -2.80
C LEU A 140 -5.87 -10.27 -3.40
N LEU A 141 -5.89 -10.98 -4.53
CA LEU A 141 -7.12 -11.46 -5.14
C LEU A 141 -7.93 -12.36 -4.20
N SER A 142 -7.25 -13.16 -3.38
CA SER A 142 -7.90 -14.01 -2.39
C SER A 142 -8.51 -13.24 -1.21
N GLN A 143 -8.16 -11.95 -1.08
CA GLN A 143 -8.52 -11.06 0.01
C GLN A 143 -9.56 -10.02 -0.41
N GLU A 144 -9.90 -9.95 -1.70
CA GLU A 144 -10.91 -9.00 -2.19
C GLU A 144 -12.29 -9.33 -1.61
N ILE A 145 -12.97 -8.29 -1.12
CA ILE A 145 -14.36 -8.35 -0.70
C ILE A 145 -15.22 -7.42 -1.54
N SER A 146 -16.53 -7.65 -1.53
CA SER A 146 -17.46 -6.74 -2.18
C SER A 146 -17.57 -5.41 -1.41
N ARG A 147 -17.82 -4.32 -2.14
CA ARG A 147 -18.22 -3.04 -1.52
C ARG A 147 -19.39 -3.22 -0.55
N SER A 148 -20.40 -4.01 -0.93
CA SER A 148 -21.57 -4.26 -0.07
C SER A 148 -21.22 -4.93 1.26
N GLU A 149 -20.22 -5.81 1.27
CA GLU A 149 -19.72 -6.42 2.50
C GLU A 149 -19.03 -5.38 3.38
N PHE A 150 -18.14 -4.57 2.79
CA PHE A 150 -17.47 -3.49 3.51
C PHE A 150 -18.48 -2.50 4.13
N GLU A 151 -19.43 -2.00 3.34
CA GLU A 151 -20.41 -0.99 3.80
C GLU A 151 -21.31 -1.53 4.92
N LYS A 152 -21.61 -2.84 4.92
CA LYS A 152 -22.35 -3.48 6.01
C LYS A 152 -21.61 -3.34 7.34
N HIS A 153 -20.31 -3.63 7.35
CA HIS A 153 -19.48 -3.51 8.56
C HIS A 153 -19.27 -2.05 8.94
N TRP A 154 -19.02 -1.17 7.96
CA TRP A 154 -18.85 0.26 8.17
C TRP A 154 -20.07 0.92 8.83
N ALA A 155 -21.28 0.51 8.45
CA ALA A 155 -22.53 1.05 9.00
C ALA A 155 -22.76 0.65 10.47
N THR A 156 -22.23 -0.50 10.90
CA THR A 156 -22.45 -1.04 12.26
C THR A 156 -21.29 -0.78 13.21
N ALA A 157 -20.10 -0.49 12.69
CA ALA A 157 -18.90 -0.25 13.49
C ALA A 157 -19.00 1.05 14.29
N ARG A 158 -18.45 1.04 15.53
CA ARG A 158 -18.29 2.27 16.32
C ARG A 158 -17.20 3.13 15.69
N GLN A 159 -17.36 4.45 15.74
CA GLN A 159 -16.28 5.36 15.36
C GLN A 159 -15.07 5.11 16.28
N ALA A 160 -13.86 5.13 15.73
CA ALA A 160 -12.65 5.20 16.53
C ALA A 160 -12.73 6.42 17.44
N ASP A 161 -12.46 6.24 18.74
CA ASP A 161 -12.38 7.38 19.63
C ASP A 161 -11.15 8.19 19.22
N ALA A 162 -11.33 9.48 18.93
CA ALA A 162 -10.22 10.40 18.77
C ALA A 162 -9.46 10.40 20.11
N GLY A 163 -8.34 9.67 20.17
CA GLY A 163 -7.50 9.61 21.36
C GLY A 163 -7.21 11.03 21.85
N SER A 164 -7.73 11.36 23.03
CA SER A 164 -7.48 12.64 23.72
C SER A 164 -6.13 12.63 24.43
#